data_AF-A0A7C2F336-F1
#
_entry.id   AF-A0A7C2F336-F1
#
_cell.length_a   1.000
_cell.length_b   1.000
_cell.length_c   1.000
_cell.angle_alpha   90.00
_cell.angle_beta   90.00
_cell.angle_gamma   90.00
#
_symmetry.space_group_name_H-M   'P 1'
#
loop_
_entity.id
_entity.type
_entity.pdbx_description
1 polymer ?
#
loop_
_entity_poly.entity_id
_entity_poly.type
_entity_poly.pdbx_seq_one_letter_code
_entity_poly.pdbx_strand_id
1 'polypeptide(L)' 'YIVNVDFINRIESYTKDAKLVKLNTGVEIPVSRSGYEKLKEIL' A
#
# COMPACT_ATOMS: atom_id res chain seq x y z
N TYR A 1 2.51 9.00 5.66
CA TYR A 1 3.63 8.47 4.84
C TYR A 1 3.35 8.79 3.38
N ILE A 2 4.38 9.15 2.61
CA ILE A 2 4.32 9.25 1.15
C ILE A 2 5.08 8.03 0.63
N VAL A 3 4.47 7.26 -0.27
CA VAL A 3 5.05 6.04 -0.85
C VAL A 3 5.09 6.18 -2.37
N ASN A 4 6.20 5.76 -2.98
CA ASN A 4 6.29 5.72 -4.43
C ASN A 4 5.59 4.45 -4.94
N VAL A 5 4.60 4.63 -5.81
CA VAL A 5 3.77 3.54 -6.38
C VAL A 5 4.58 2.58 -7.26
N ASP A 6 5.63 3.07 -7.93
CA ASP A 6 6.48 2.25 -8.81
C ASP A 6 7.31 1.22 -8.04
N PHE A 7 7.50 1.45 -6.73
CA PHE A 7 8.23 0.54 -5.84
C PHE A 7 7.31 -0.45 -5.12
N ILE A 8 6.00 -0.39 -5.36
CA ILE A 8 5.04 -1.33 -4.78
C ILE A 8 5.19 -2.67 -5.46
N ASN A 9 5.53 -3.69 -4.68
CA ASN A 9 5.60 -5.07 -5.16
C ASN A 9 4.22 -5.73 -5.08
N ARG A 10 3.57 -5.61 -3.91
CA ARG A 10 2.24 -6.17 -3.67
C ARG A 10 1.52 -5.48 -2.53
N ILE A 11 0.19 -5.57 -2.57
CA ILE A 11 -0.70 -5.06 -1.54
C ILE A 11 -1.44 -6.23 -0.90
N GLU A 12 -1.31 -6.39 0.41
CA GLU A 12 -1.93 -7.44 1.20
C GLU A 12 -2.96 -6.85 2.18
N SER A 13 -3.92 -7.64 2.63
CA SER A 13 -4.82 -7.23 3.72
C SER A 13 -4.06 -7.30 5.05
N TYR A 14 -4.00 -6.19 5.78
CA TYR A 14 -3.33 -6.14 7.09
C TYR A 14 -4.33 -6.29 8.23
N THR A 15 -5.34 -5.43 8.23
CA THR A 15 -6.46 -5.45 9.16
C THR A 15 -7.76 -5.27 8.39
N LYS A 16 -8.89 -5.26 9.09
CA LYS A 16 -10.21 -5.02 8.47
C LYS A 16 -10.26 -3.68 7.69
N ASP A 17 -9.54 -2.67 8.18
CA ASP A 17 -9.60 -1.30 7.67
C ASP A 17 -8.28 -0.78 7.07
N ALA A 18 -7.22 -1.59 7.12
CA ALA A 18 -5.90 -1.23 6.60
C ALA A 18 -5.32 -2.32 5.69
N LYS A 19 -4.59 -1.89 4.68
CA LYS A 19 -3.81 -2.73 3.77
C LYS A 19 -2.33 -2.61 4.12
N LEU A 20 -1.55 -3.65 3.86
CA LEU A 20 -0.10 -3.61 3.95
C LEU A 20 0.46 -3.49 2.53
N VAL A 21 1.26 -2.47 2.28
CA VAL A 21 2.02 -2.33 1.04
C VAL A 21 3.42 -2.86 1.27
N LYS A 22 3.81 -3.86 0.49
CA LYS A 22 5.18 -4.38 0.46
C LYS A 22 5.93 -3.73 -0.68
N LEU A 23 7.02 -3.04 -0.35
CA LEU A 23 7.90 -2.44 -1.34
C LEU A 23 8.93 -3.45 -1.84
N ASN A 24 9.50 -3.19 -3.02
CA ASN A 24 10.60 -3.99 -3.59
C ASN A 24 11.84 -4.04 -2.68
N THR A 25 12.01 -3.05 -1.79
CA THR A 25 13.08 -3.00 -0.80
C THR A 25 12.84 -3.90 0.43
N GLY A 26 11.68 -4.57 0.51
CA GLY A 26 11.27 -5.35 1.67
C GLY A 26 10.63 -4.54 2.80
N VAL A 27 10.51 -3.22 2.64
CA VAL A 27 9.83 -2.35 3.61
C VAL A 27 8.32 -2.55 3.52
N GLU A 28 7.69 -2.67 4.69
CA GLU A 28 6.25 -2.82 4.84
C GLU A 28 5.63 -1.52 5.35
N ILE A 29 4.62 -1.01 4.65
CA ILE A 29 3.94 0.24 5.02
C ILE A 29 2.44 -0.03 5.17
N PRO A 30 1.86 0.18 6.36
CA PRO A 30 0.42 0.13 6.54
C PRO A 30 -0.23 1.33 5.84
N VAL A 31 -1.21 1.04 5.00
CA VAL A 31 -2.00 2.00 4.24
C VAL A 31 -3.43 1.96 4.73
N SER A 32 -3.98 3.14 5.04
CA SER A 32 -5.38 3.29 5.40
C SER A 32 -6.29 2.97 4.23
N ARG A 33 -7.57 2.67 4.52
CA ARG A 33 -8.60 2.53 3.49
C ARG A 33 -8.59 3.66 2.46
N SER A 34 -8.52 4.92 2.90
CA SER A 34 -8.50 6.08 2.01
C SER A 34 -7.25 6.18 1.13
N GLY A 35 -6.07 5.77 1.63
CA GLY A 35 -4.86 5.70 0.84
C GLY A 35 -4.90 4.58 -0.19
N TYR A 36 -5.53 3.46 0.14
CA TYR A 36 -5.72 2.33 -0.76
C TYR A 36 -6.69 2.66 -1.91
N GLU A 37 -7.82 3.33 -1.63
CA GLU A 37 -8.74 3.75 -2.70
C GLU A 37 -8.03 4.63 -3.74
N LYS A 38 -7.19 5.59 -3.29
CA LYS A 38 -6.37 6.42 -4.18
C LYS A 38 -5.35 5.60 -4.97
N LEU A 39 -4.70 4.62 -4.34
CA LEU A 39 -3.77 3.72 -5.03
C LEU A 39 -4.46 2.93 -6.14
N LYS A 40 -5.71 2.50 -5.90
CA LYS A 40 -6.51 1.73 -6.85
C LYS A 40 -6.99 2.56 -8.06
N GLU A 41 -6.99 3.88 -7.96
CA GLU A 41 -7.29 4.76 -9.10
C GLU A 41 -6.11 4.89 -10.08
N ILE A 42 -4.89 4.61 -9.62
CA ILE A 42 -3.64 4.86 -10.35
C ILE A 42 -2.99 3.55 -10.84
N LEU A 43 -3.32 2.41 -10.22
CA LEU A 43 -2.90 1.04 -10.59
C LEU A 43 -3.91 0.38 -11.53
#